data_AF-A0A7M3WRN4-F1
#
_entry.id   AF-A0A7M3WRN4-F1
#
_cell.length_a   1.000
_cell.length_b   1.000
_cell.length_c   1.000
_cell.angle_alpha   90.00
_cell.angle_beta   90.00
_cell.angle_gamma   90.00
#
_symmetry.space_group_name_H-M   'P 1'
#
loop_
_entity.id
_entity.type
_entity.pdbx_description
1 polymer ?
#
loop_
_entity_poly.entity_id
_entity_poly.type
_entity_poly.pdbx_seq_one_letter_code
_entity_poly.pdbx_strand_id
1 'polypeptide(L)'
;MGIYAFKLPDIGEGVVEGEVVEWMVAVGDTVTEDQPILSVMTDKATVEIPSPVNGVVVKRVGDVGDILPVGAMCIEFEVEGKGNASAGEDAALAPAPEPEAAPAAAPAPAPAPAPVAAAPPAPVTPRVPGLRPLASPAVRMSAREAGVDLTSVGGSGPAGRITRADLEAHIAGGGAVASSGPARTRRTGTTEIKVAGLRRRIADGMTASYSTIPHFSYFEEVDVTELEALRQHLNANREEGQPKLTYLPFIMLGLAKALGEHPICNAHYEDDRLTVVRHEA
;
A
#
# COMPACT_ATOMS: atom_id res chain seq x y z
N MET A 1 -16.51 37.00 -12.86
CA MET A 1 -16.09 35.63 -12.52
C MET A 1 -17.32 34.90 -12.02
N GLY A 2 -17.63 33.75 -12.62
CA GLY A 2 -18.75 32.91 -12.23
C GLY A 2 -18.24 31.58 -11.69
N ILE A 3 -18.86 31.09 -10.61
CA ILE A 3 -18.60 29.73 -10.13
C ILE A 3 -19.47 28.77 -10.94
N TYR A 4 -18.85 27.75 -11.53
CA TYR A 4 -19.49 26.69 -12.27
C TYR A 4 -19.34 25.39 -11.46
N ALA A 5 -20.45 24.96 -10.85
CA ALA A 5 -20.54 23.68 -10.18
C ALA A 5 -20.71 22.57 -11.23
N PHE A 6 -19.66 21.77 -11.44
CA PHE A 6 -19.71 20.57 -12.27
C PHE A 6 -20.24 19.41 -11.44
N LYS A 7 -21.42 18.94 -11.83
CA LYS A 7 -22.04 17.72 -11.29
C LYS A 7 -21.51 16.53 -12.07
N LEU A 8 -21.35 15.38 -11.41
CA LEU A 8 -21.00 14.13 -12.09
C LEU A 8 -22.05 13.87 -13.19
N PRO A 9 -21.67 13.91 -14.48
CA PRO A 9 -22.61 13.59 -15.55
C PRO A 9 -22.97 12.11 -15.48
N ASP A 10 -24.10 11.73 -16.09
CA ASP A 10 -24.43 10.32 -16.25
C ASP A 10 -23.39 9.67 -17.17
N ILE A 11 -22.62 8.74 -16.62
CA ILE A 11 -21.47 8.09 -17.28
C ILE A 11 -21.91 6.83 -18.04
N GLY A 12 -23.20 6.49 -18.05
CA GLY A 12 -23.75 5.40 -18.83
C GLY A 12 -25.12 4.94 -18.36
N GLU A 13 -25.95 4.50 -19.31
CA GLU A 13 -27.34 4.07 -19.15
C GLU A 13 -27.61 3.28 -17.85
N GLY A 14 -28.02 3.99 -16.78
CA GLY A 14 -28.45 3.39 -15.51
C GLY A 14 -27.41 3.26 -14.39
N VAL A 15 -26.26 3.92 -14.46
CA VAL A 15 -25.29 3.94 -13.34
C VAL A 15 -25.68 5.00 -12.31
N VAL A 16 -25.89 4.59 -11.05
CA VAL A 16 -26.38 5.47 -9.97
C VAL A 16 -25.23 6.12 -9.18
N GLU A 17 -24.06 5.48 -9.15
CA GLU A 17 -22.91 5.89 -8.32
C GLU A 17 -21.59 5.59 -9.04
N GLY A 18 -20.57 6.44 -8.83
CA GLY A 18 -19.22 6.27 -9.38
C GLY A 18 -18.15 6.44 -8.29
N GLU A 19 -17.18 5.53 -8.25
CA GLU A 19 -16.05 5.59 -7.32
C GLU A 19 -14.91 6.44 -7.93
N VAL A 20 -14.41 7.43 -7.19
CA VAL A 20 -13.29 8.26 -7.63
C VAL A 20 -11.98 7.49 -7.50
N VAL A 21 -11.36 7.13 -8.63
CA VAL A 21 -10.10 6.38 -8.65
C VAL A 21 -8.90 7.30 -8.55
N GLU A 22 -8.92 8.40 -9.32
CA GLU A 22 -7.80 9.32 -9.39
C GLU A 22 -8.26 10.71 -9.82
N TRP A 23 -7.71 11.72 -9.16
CA TRP A 23 -7.87 13.12 -9.54
C TRP A 23 -6.66 13.55 -10.37
N MET A 24 -6.89 13.91 -11.63
CA MET A 24 -5.84 14.39 -12.54
C MET A 24 -5.58 15.90 -12.41
N VAL A 25 -6.40 16.60 -11.62
CA VAL A 25 -6.25 18.03 -11.30
C VAL A 25 -6.22 18.31 -9.81
N ALA A 26 -5.40 19.29 -9.44
CA ALA A 26 -5.34 19.82 -8.08
C ALA A 26 -6.20 21.08 -7.91
N VAL A 27 -6.57 21.40 -6.67
CA VAL A 27 -7.24 22.67 -6.34
C VAL A 27 -6.29 23.83 -6.66
N GLY A 28 -6.76 24.78 -7.46
CA GLY A 28 -6.00 25.93 -7.97
C GLY A 28 -5.38 25.72 -9.35
N ASP A 29 -5.52 24.55 -9.96
CA ASP A 29 -4.98 24.29 -11.30
C ASP A 29 -5.88 24.87 -12.40
N THR A 30 -5.26 25.28 -13.51
CA THR A 30 -5.96 25.84 -14.67
C THR A 30 -6.28 24.71 -15.63
N VAL A 31 -7.56 24.49 -15.91
CA VAL A 31 -8.05 23.40 -16.76
C VAL A 31 -8.57 23.97 -18.08
N THR A 32 -8.22 23.32 -19.19
CA THR A 32 -8.77 23.62 -20.50
C THR A 32 -9.97 22.73 -20.82
N GLU A 33 -10.88 23.21 -21.68
CA GLU A 33 -11.98 22.44 -22.25
C GLU A 33 -11.44 21.14 -22.88
N ASP A 34 -12.16 20.04 -22.65
CA ASP A 34 -11.81 18.66 -23.04
C ASP A 34 -10.60 18.01 -22.33
N GLN A 35 -9.97 18.66 -21.35
CA GLN A 35 -8.90 18.05 -20.56
C GLN A 35 -9.46 17.00 -19.57
N PRO A 36 -8.89 15.79 -19.45
CA PRO A 36 -9.33 14.80 -18.47
C PRO A 36 -9.04 15.27 -17.05
N ILE A 37 -10.09 15.35 -16.22
CA ILE A 37 -10.01 15.93 -14.86
C ILE A 37 -10.12 14.88 -13.75
N LEU A 38 -10.88 13.82 -14.01
CA LEU A 38 -11.27 12.84 -13.01
C LEU A 38 -11.43 11.48 -13.68
N SER A 39 -10.80 10.46 -13.10
CA SER A 39 -11.04 9.06 -13.47
C SER A 39 -12.04 8.45 -12.49
N VAL A 40 -13.20 8.05 -13.01
CA VAL A 40 -14.25 7.41 -12.23
C VAL A 40 -14.41 5.96 -12.67
N MET A 41 -14.50 5.06 -11.70
CA MET A 41 -14.80 3.66 -11.96
C MET A 41 -16.28 3.39 -11.65
N THR A 42 -16.98 2.88 -12.65
CA THR A 42 -18.33 2.31 -12.53
C THR A 42 -18.24 0.80 -12.38
N ASP A 43 -19.37 0.10 -12.27
CA ASP A 43 -19.38 -1.37 -12.14
C ASP A 43 -18.71 -2.12 -13.31
N LYS A 44 -18.63 -1.50 -14.50
CA LYS A 44 -18.19 -2.18 -15.73
C LYS A 44 -16.98 -1.54 -16.41
N ALA A 45 -16.70 -0.26 -16.16
CA ALA A 45 -15.61 0.43 -16.84
C ALA A 45 -15.06 1.59 -16.01
N THR A 46 -13.77 1.86 -16.20
CA THR A 46 -13.15 3.13 -15.83
C THR A 46 -13.37 4.11 -16.97
N VAL A 47 -13.98 5.26 -16.67
CA VAL A 47 -14.24 6.33 -17.63
C VAL A 47 -13.59 7.61 -17.13
N GLU A 48 -12.89 8.28 -18.05
CA GLU A 48 -12.30 9.59 -17.80
C GLU A 48 -13.33 10.66 -18.12
N ILE A 49 -13.57 11.55 -17.17
CA ILE A 49 -14.49 12.67 -17.36
C ILE A 49 -13.68 13.88 -17.82
N PRO A 50 -13.94 14.43 -19.02
CA PRO A 50 -13.31 15.66 -19.49
C PRO A 50 -13.93 16.90 -18.86
N SER A 51 -13.17 18.00 -18.79
CA SER A 51 -13.67 19.29 -18.33
C SER A 51 -14.59 19.95 -19.37
N PRO A 52 -15.81 20.38 -19.00
CA PRO A 52 -16.71 21.08 -19.93
C PRO A 52 -16.42 22.58 -20.06
N VAL A 53 -15.50 23.13 -19.25
CA VAL A 53 -15.21 24.57 -19.21
C VAL A 53 -13.73 24.85 -19.04
N ASN A 54 -13.29 25.98 -19.60
CA ASN A 54 -12.00 26.58 -19.31
C ASN A 54 -12.10 27.37 -18.01
N GLY A 55 -11.37 26.97 -16.96
CA GLY A 55 -11.47 27.60 -15.65
C GLY A 55 -10.47 27.10 -14.63
N VAL A 56 -10.40 27.78 -13.49
CA VAL A 56 -9.53 27.39 -12.37
C VAL A 56 -10.32 26.54 -11.38
N VAL A 57 -9.75 25.44 -10.90
CA VAL A 57 -10.40 24.56 -9.91
C VAL A 57 -10.42 25.26 -8.54
N VAL A 58 -11.59 25.65 -8.05
CA VAL A 58 -11.74 26.34 -6.75
C VAL A 58 -11.91 25.35 -5.61
N LYS A 59 -12.71 24.30 -5.85
CA LYS A 59 -13.03 23.32 -4.81
C LYS A 59 -13.31 21.97 -5.44
N ARG A 60 -12.81 20.92 -4.77
CA ARG A 60 -13.05 19.52 -5.11
C ARG A 60 -13.87 18.89 -4.00
N VAL A 61 -14.88 18.10 -4.37
CA VAL A 61 -15.72 17.35 -3.44
C VAL A 61 -15.51 15.86 -3.73
N GLY A 62 -15.02 15.12 -2.73
CA GLY A 62 -14.64 13.71 -2.82
C GLY A 62 -13.13 13.51 -2.89
N ASP A 63 -12.61 12.59 -2.07
CA ASP A 63 -11.23 12.13 -2.09
C ASP A 63 -11.08 10.84 -2.92
N VAL A 64 -9.82 10.48 -3.21
CA VAL A 64 -9.52 9.21 -3.88
C VAL A 64 -10.07 8.04 -3.05
N GLY A 65 -10.97 7.26 -3.65
CA GLY A 65 -11.68 6.14 -3.04
C GLY A 65 -13.11 6.44 -2.58
N ASP A 66 -13.58 7.69 -2.66
CA ASP A 66 -14.95 8.03 -2.28
C ASP A 66 -15.96 7.68 -3.39
N ILE A 67 -17.15 7.25 -2.97
CA ILE A 67 -18.29 6.96 -3.85
C ILE A 67 -19.13 8.23 -3.98
N LEU A 68 -19.22 8.79 -5.18
CA LEU A 68 -20.04 9.96 -5.49
C LEU A 68 -21.28 9.53 -6.29
N PRO A 69 -22.49 9.92 -5.87
CA PRO A 69 -23.71 9.65 -6.65
C PRO A 69 -23.76 10.52 -7.91
N VAL A 70 -24.34 9.99 -8.99
CA VAL A 70 -24.54 10.74 -10.25
C VAL A 70 -25.44 11.95 -9.99
N GLY A 71 -25.04 13.12 -10.50
CA GLY A 71 -25.69 14.40 -10.20
C GLY A 71 -25.22 15.12 -8.92
N ALA A 72 -24.36 14.50 -8.10
CA ALA A 72 -23.67 15.20 -7.03
C ALA A 72 -22.56 16.12 -7.57
N MET A 73 -22.30 17.20 -6.84
CA MET A 73 -21.29 18.19 -7.19
C MET A 73 -19.89 17.60 -6.96
N CYS A 74 -19.09 17.52 -8.03
CA CYS A 74 -17.74 16.95 -7.99
C CYS A 74 -16.67 18.04 -7.89
N ILE A 75 -16.82 19.12 -8.66
CA ILE A 75 -15.83 20.20 -8.76
C ILE A 75 -16.54 21.55 -8.94
N GLU A 76 -16.01 22.58 -8.28
CA GLU A 76 -16.31 23.98 -8.58
C GLU A 76 -15.20 24.57 -9.45
N PHE A 77 -15.55 25.07 -10.64
CA PHE A 77 -14.66 25.80 -11.52
C PHE A 77 -14.95 27.30 -11.44
N GLU A 78 -13.91 28.15 -11.44
CA GLU A 78 -14.04 29.58 -11.66
C GLU A 78 -13.87 29.89 -13.15
N VAL A 79 -14.91 30.44 -13.78
CA VAL A 79 -14.95 30.75 -15.22
C VAL A 79 -15.10 32.26 -15.48
N GLU A 80 -14.49 32.74 -16.57
CA GLU A 80 -14.70 34.10 -17.10
C GLU A 80 -16.02 34.16 -17.91
N GLY A 81 -17.15 34.05 -17.22
CA GLY A 81 -18.49 34.08 -17.84
C GLY A 81 -19.63 33.98 -16.82
N LYS A 82 -20.88 33.90 -17.29
CA LYS A 82 -22.07 33.69 -16.41
C LYS A 82 -21.96 32.31 -15.75
N GLY A 83 -21.67 32.29 -14.45
CA GLY A 83 -21.64 31.06 -13.63
C GLY A 83 -23.03 30.47 -13.42
N ASN A 84 -23.08 29.14 -13.25
CA ASN A 84 -24.30 28.37 -13.00
C ASN A 84 -24.48 27.98 -11.52
N ALA A 85 -23.73 28.62 -10.61
CA ALA A 85 -23.96 28.48 -9.18
C ALA A 85 -25.23 29.25 -8.78
N SER A 86 -26.38 28.59 -8.91
CA SER A 86 -27.58 28.99 -8.18
C SER A 86 -27.41 28.57 -6.72
N ALA A 87 -27.50 29.56 -5.84
CA ALA A 87 -27.52 29.40 -4.40
C ALA A 87 -28.90 28.87 -3.93
N GLY A 88 -28.87 27.82 -3.10
CA GLY A 88 -30.02 27.15 -2.49
C GLY A 88 -29.90 25.64 -2.73
N GLU A 89 -29.80 24.75 -1.75
CA GLU A 89 -30.38 24.74 -0.42
C GLU A 89 -29.36 24.67 0.72
N ASP A 90 -29.53 25.64 1.61
CA ASP A 90 -29.15 25.59 3.02
C ASP A 90 -30.05 24.55 3.72
N ALA A 91 -29.48 23.40 4.08
CA ALA A 91 -30.08 22.47 5.04
C ALA A 91 -29.28 22.57 6.33
N ALA A 92 -29.57 23.64 7.06
CA ALA A 92 -29.26 23.81 8.45
C ALA A 92 -29.69 22.57 9.26
N LEU A 93 -28.75 21.94 9.96
CA LEU A 93 -29.06 21.28 11.22
C LEU A 93 -27.84 21.28 12.16
N ALA A 94 -27.83 22.28 13.04
CA ALA A 94 -27.29 22.21 14.40
C ALA A 94 -27.96 23.37 15.18
N PRO A 95 -28.04 23.37 16.53
CA PRO A 95 -27.44 22.45 17.51
C PRO A 95 -28.40 22.05 18.66
N ALA A 96 -27.98 21.12 19.53
CA ALA A 96 -28.22 21.20 20.98
C ALA A 96 -27.34 20.20 21.77
N PRO A 97 -26.96 20.50 23.02
CA PRO A 97 -25.65 20.15 23.59
C PRO A 97 -25.67 19.25 24.84
N GLU A 98 -24.49 18.64 25.12
CA GLU A 98 -23.85 18.32 26.43
C GLU A 98 -24.58 17.45 27.50
N PRO A 99 -23.86 16.71 28.40
CA PRO A 99 -22.58 17.10 29.00
C PRO A 99 -21.47 16.03 29.15
N GLU A 100 -20.25 16.54 29.06
CA GLU A 100 -19.09 16.38 29.96
C GLU A 100 -19.17 15.33 31.10
N ALA A 101 -18.20 14.42 31.09
CA ALA A 101 -17.58 13.86 32.30
C ALA A 101 -16.19 13.28 31.99
N ALA A 102 -15.16 14.08 32.22
CA ALA A 102 -13.86 13.65 32.73
C ALA A 102 -13.67 14.38 34.08
N PRO A 103 -12.79 13.98 35.02
CA PRO A 103 -11.66 13.06 34.88
C PRO A 103 -11.49 12.08 36.07
N ALA A 104 -10.78 10.97 35.87
CA ALA A 104 -10.21 10.19 36.98
C ALA A 104 -8.68 10.30 36.93
N ALA A 105 -8.14 10.83 38.02
CA ALA A 105 -6.74 11.18 38.23
C ALA A 105 -5.83 9.96 38.42
N ALA A 106 -4.53 10.24 38.23
CA ALA A 106 -3.36 9.37 38.30
C ALA A 106 -3.22 8.53 39.59
N PRO A 107 -2.30 7.55 39.58
CA PRO A 107 -1.03 7.86 40.23
C PRO A 107 0.21 7.41 39.44
N ALA A 108 1.22 8.28 39.44
CA ALA A 108 2.63 7.91 39.34
C ALA A 108 3.24 8.01 40.77
N PRO A 109 4.50 7.62 41.01
CA PRO A 109 5.29 6.48 40.54
C PRO A 109 5.79 5.65 41.75
N ALA A 110 6.16 4.38 41.54
CA ALA A 110 6.93 3.64 42.53
C ALA A 110 8.40 4.11 42.52
N PRO A 111 9.05 4.26 43.69
CA PRO A 111 10.35 4.91 43.82
C PRO A 111 11.48 4.08 43.17
N ALA A 112 12.32 4.77 42.40
CA ALA A 112 13.62 4.27 41.99
C ALA A 112 14.51 4.04 43.23
N PRO A 113 15.26 2.92 43.30
CA PRO A 113 16.25 2.73 44.35
C PRO A 113 17.36 3.77 44.24
N ALA A 114 17.79 4.26 45.40
CA ALA A 114 18.85 5.25 45.56
C ALA A 114 20.17 4.81 44.90
N PRO A 115 20.96 5.76 44.35
CA PRO A 115 22.26 5.47 43.77
C PRO A 115 23.22 5.00 44.86
N VAL A 116 23.76 3.78 44.69
CA VAL A 116 24.91 3.33 45.47
C VAL A 116 26.11 4.17 45.03
N ALA A 117 26.76 4.81 46.01
CA ALA A 117 27.96 5.59 45.83
C ALA A 117 29.02 4.80 45.04
N ALA A 118 29.47 5.39 43.93
CA ALA A 118 30.58 4.88 43.14
C ALA A 118 31.86 4.91 44.00
N ALA A 119 32.49 3.74 44.13
CA ALA A 119 33.86 3.63 44.58
C ALA A 119 34.81 4.38 43.60
N PRO A 120 35.94 4.93 44.08
CA PRO A 120 36.87 5.69 43.24
C PRO A 120 37.37 4.86 42.05
N PRO A 121 37.59 5.47 40.87
CA PRO A 121 37.94 4.75 39.66
C PRO A 121 39.31 4.08 39.82
N ALA A 122 39.33 2.76 39.60
CA ALA A 122 40.56 2.02 39.40
C ALA A 122 41.25 2.52 38.12
N PRO A 123 42.60 2.53 38.07
CA PRO A 123 43.35 3.09 36.95
C PRO A 123 42.99 2.37 35.65
N VAL A 124 42.53 3.15 34.67
CA VAL A 124 42.33 2.69 33.29
C VAL A 124 43.66 2.21 32.73
N THR A 125 43.73 0.92 32.39
CA THR A 125 44.91 0.38 31.72
C THR A 125 44.78 0.65 30.23
N PRO A 126 45.69 1.43 29.62
CA PRO A 126 45.68 1.65 28.17
C PRO A 126 45.93 0.31 27.47
N ARG A 127 45.05 -0.01 26.52
CA ARG A 127 45.04 -1.31 25.84
C ARG A 127 46.12 -1.38 24.77
N VAL A 128 46.79 -2.54 24.68
CA VAL A 128 47.75 -2.83 23.61
C VAL A 128 47.01 -2.92 22.26
N PRO A 129 47.43 -2.17 21.22
CA PRO A 129 46.81 -2.23 19.90
C PRO A 129 46.93 -3.63 19.28
N GLY A 130 45.82 -4.19 18.77
CA GLY A 130 45.81 -5.45 18.00
C GLY A 130 45.03 -6.62 18.62
N LEU A 131 44.56 -6.52 19.87
CA LEU A 131 43.74 -7.57 20.50
C LEU A 131 42.23 -7.33 20.31
N ARG A 132 41.47 -8.39 19.96
CA ARG A 132 40.01 -8.32 19.77
C ARG A 132 39.30 -7.82 21.05
N PRO A 133 38.39 -6.83 20.99
CA PRO A 133 37.69 -6.31 22.16
C PRO A 133 36.88 -7.38 22.89
N LEU A 134 37.14 -7.57 24.18
CA LEU A 134 36.34 -8.43 25.05
C LEU A 134 35.12 -7.62 25.52
N ALA A 135 33.98 -7.83 24.88
CA ALA A 135 32.72 -7.14 25.18
C ALA A 135 31.57 -8.14 25.06
N SER A 136 30.54 -8.00 25.92
CA SER A 136 29.34 -8.82 25.84
C SER A 136 28.56 -8.52 24.53
N PRO A 137 27.73 -9.46 24.04
CA PRO A 137 26.94 -9.25 22.83
C PRO A 137 26.07 -7.98 22.86
N ALA A 138 25.52 -7.63 24.03
CA ALA A 138 24.71 -6.44 24.22
C ALA A 138 25.51 -5.13 24.05
N VAL A 139 26.74 -5.07 24.59
CA VAL A 139 27.63 -3.91 24.44
C VAL A 139 28.13 -3.77 23.00
N ARG A 140 28.36 -4.90 22.31
CA ARG A 140 28.70 -4.91 20.88
C ARG A 140 27.58 -4.40 19.99
N MET A 141 26.34 -4.73 20.33
CA MET A 141 25.15 -4.21 19.65
C MET A 141 25.03 -2.70 19.88
N SER A 142 25.12 -2.25 21.14
CA SER A 142 25.01 -0.83 21.51
C SER A 142 26.12 0.03 20.87
N ALA A 143 27.36 -0.48 20.81
CA ALA A 143 28.46 0.23 20.15
C ALA A 143 28.24 0.36 18.64
N ARG A 144 27.69 -0.68 17.99
CA ARG A 144 27.37 -0.64 16.56
C ARG A 144 26.23 0.34 16.25
N GLU A 145 25.23 0.41 17.12
CA GLU A 145 24.11 1.36 17.02
C GLU A 145 24.59 2.81 17.22
N ALA A 146 25.51 3.02 18.16
CA ALA A 146 26.13 4.32 18.42
C ALA A 146 27.26 4.69 17.44
N GLY A 147 27.65 3.79 16.52
CA GLY A 147 28.74 4.00 15.57
C GLY A 147 30.15 4.01 16.19
N VAL A 148 30.31 3.55 17.43
CA VAL A 148 31.57 3.59 18.17
C VAL A 148 32.39 2.32 17.92
N ASP A 149 33.67 2.48 17.60
CA ASP A 149 34.59 1.35 17.54
C ASP A 149 34.99 0.90 18.95
N LEU A 150 34.82 -0.39 19.24
CA LEU A 150 35.17 -0.99 20.54
C LEU A 150 36.68 -1.09 20.76
N THR A 151 37.51 -0.84 19.73
CA THR A 151 38.97 -0.84 19.90
C THR A 151 39.48 0.43 20.60
N SER A 152 38.76 1.54 20.53
CA SER A 152 39.10 2.81 21.18
C SER A 152 38.53 2.95 22.60
N VAL A 153 37.60 2.08 23.00
CA VAL A 153 36.98 2.08 24.33
C VAL A 153 37.85 1.29 25.32
N GLY A 154 38.31 1.95 26.39
CA GLY A 154 38.98 1.30 27.52
C GLY A 154 37.98 0.50 28.36
N GLY A 155 38.29 -0.76 28.67
CA GLY A 155 37.40 -1.64 29.45
C GLY A 155 37.79 -1.67 30.94
N SER A 156 36.85 -1.35 31.83
CA SER A 156 37.03 -1.36 33.28
C SER A 156 36.61 -2.69 33.93
N GLY A 157 36.04 -3.62 33.16
CA GLY A 157 35.58 -4.92 33.65
C GLY A 157 36.70 -5.95 33.90
N PRO A 158 36.38 -7.05 34.59
CA PRO A 158 37.34 -8.13 34.87
C PRO A 158 38.02 -8.63 33.58
N ALA A 159 39.36 -8.72 33.61
CA ALA A 159 40.21 -9.05 32.45
C ALA A 159 40.17 -8.03 31.29
N GLY A 160 39.87 -6.75 31.56
CA GLY A 160 39.83 -5.69 30.54
C GLY A 160 38.59 -5.76 29.65
N ARG A 161 37.47 -6.27 30.18
CA ARG A 161 36.19 -6.37 29.49
C ARG A 161 35.51 -5.01 29.42
N ILE A 162 34.99 -4.64 28.25
CA ILE A 162 34.23 -3.41 28.06
C ILE A 162 32.83 -3.60 28.64
N THR A 163 32.51 -2.80 29.65
CA THR A 163 31.17 -2.76 30.24
C THR A 163 30.30 -1.72 29.52
N ARG A 164 28.99 -1.75 29.79
CA ARG A 164 28.07 -0.75 29.24
C ARG A 164 28.40 0.67 29.72
N ALA A 165 28.79 0.80 30.99
CA ALA A 165 29.18 2.08 31.58
C ALA A 165 30.43 2.67 30.90
N ASP A 166 31.39 1.83 30.50
CA ASP A 166 32.60 2.28 29.79
C ASP A 166 32.28 2.81 28.39
N LEU A 167 31.36 2.15 27.68
CA LEU A 167 30.88 2.59 26.37
C LEU A 167 30.12 3.91 26.48
N GLU A 168 29.22 4.04 27.46
CA GLU A 168 28.46 5.26 27.72
C GLU A 168 29.37 6.43 28.15
N ALA A 169 30.38 6.17 28.98
CA ALA A 169 31.38 7.16 29.37
C ALA A 169 32.24 7.62 28.18
N HIS A 170 32.61 6.70 27.28
CA HIS A 170 33.36 7.04 26.06
C HIS A 170 32.53 7.86 25.07
N ILE A 171 31.22 7.56 24.94
CA ILE A 171 30.27 8.34 24.14
C ILE A 171 30.07 9.74 24.75
N ALA A 172 29.89 9.83 26.07
CA ALA A 172 29.70 11.09 26.78
C ALA A 172 30.97 11.97 26.80
N GLY A 173 32.15 11.35 26.81
CA GLY A 173 33.45 12.01 26.76
C GLY A 173 33.88 12.52 25.38
N GLY A 174 33.00 12.44 24.37
CA GLY A 174 33.31 12.90 23.00
C GLY A 174 34.28 11.98 22.25
N GLY A 175 34.36 10.71 22.65
CA GLY A 175 35.19 9.72 21.98
C GLY A 175 34.84 9.64 20.50
N ALA A 176 35.84 9.90 19.65
CA ALA A 176 35.65 10.05 18.21
C ALA A 176 34.96 8.80 17.63
N VAL A 177 33.81 9.04 16.99
CA VAL A 177 33.07 8.08 16.17
C VAL A 177 33.91 7.80 14.93
N ALA A 178 34.92 6.96 15.07
CA ALA A 178 35.78 6.54 13.97
C ALA A 178 35.10 5.41 13.18
N SER A 179 33.89 5.67 12.65
CA SER A 179 33.30 4.81 11.63
C SER A 179 33.56 5.44 10.26
N SER A 180 34.52 4.89 9.51
CA SER A 180 34.85 5.31 8.13
C SER A 180 33.84 4.81 7.09
N GLY A 181 32.54 4.88 7.41
CA GLY A 181 31.46 4.54 6.50
C GLY A 181 30.26 5.47 6.71
N PRO A 182 29.41 5.68 5.68
CA PRO A 182 28.26 6.55 5.80
C PRO A 182 27.38 6.07 6.97
N ALA A 183 27.10 6.98 7.90
CA ALA A 183 26.25 6.73 9.05
C ALA A 183 24.88 6.24 8.54
N ARG A 184 24.58 4.96 8.79
CA ARG A 184 23.31 4.37 8.41
C ARG A 184 22.24 4.90 9.37
N THR A 185 21.53 5.94 8.94
CA THR A 185 20.36 6.44 9.66
C THR A 185 19.22 5.45 9.52
N ARG A 186 18.58 5.11 10.65
CA ARG A 186 17.38 4.26 10.68
C ARG A 186 16.26 4.97 9.90
N ARG A 187 15.81 4.37 8.79
CA ARG A 187 14.66 4.90 8.04
C ARG A 187 13.38 4.56 8.81
N THR A 188 12.69 5.58 9.29
CA THR A 188 11.42 5.48 10.05
C THR A 188 10.22 6.04 9.29
N GLY A 189 10.41 6.51 8.05
CA GLY A 189 9.33 7.05 7.24
C GLY A 189 8.31 5.97 6.89
N THR A 190 7.05 6.20 7.26
CA THR A 190 5.89 5.45 6.78
C THR A 190 5.19 6.29 5.72
N THR A 191 4.74 5.65 4.64
CA THR A 191 3.95 6.30 3.60
C THR A 191 2.65 5.54 3.46
N GLU A 192 1.55 6.20 3.77
CA GLU A 192 0.22 5.64 3.65
C GLU A 192 -0.30 5.91 2.24
N ILE A 193 -0.64 4.84 1.51
CA ILE A 193 -1.22 4.91 0.17
C ILE A 193 -2.59 4.26 0.26
N LYS A 194 -3.65 5.03 0.00
CA LYS A 194 -5.01 4.51 -0.05
C LYS A 194 -5.15 3.52 -1.23
N VAL A 195 -5.80 2.38 -0.99
CA VAL A 195 -6.15 1.41 -2.03
C VAL A 195 -7.59 1.68 -2.47
N ALA A 196 -7.76 2.15 -3.70
CA ALA A 196 -9.06 2.52 -4.26
C ALA A 196 -9.31 1.82 -5.61
N GLY A 197 -10.56 1.84 -6.06
CA GLY A 197 -10.98 1.42 -7.39
C GLY A 197 -10.70 -0.05 -7.69
N LEU A 198 -10.06 -0.31 -8.84
CA LEU A 198 -9.81 -1.66 -9.35
C LEU A 198 -8.99 -2.51 -8.37
N ARG A 199 -7.99 -1.93 -7.70
CA ARG A 199 -7.17 -2.68 -6.73
C ARG A 199 -7.98 -3.12 -5.51
N ARG A 200 -8.91 -2.28 -5.05
CA ARG A 200 -9.82 -2.63 -3.95
C ARG A 200 -10.74 -3.78 -4.36
N ARG A 201 -11.39 -3.69 -5.52
CA ARG A 201 -12.26 -4.77 -6.02
C ARG A 201 -11.51 -6.09 -6.24
N ILE A 202 -10.28 -6.05 -6.77
CA ILE A 202 -9.45 -7.25 -6.91
C ILE A 202 -9.14 -7.85 -5.53
N ALA A 203 -8.79 -7.02 -4.55
CA ALA A 203 -8.51 -7.48 -3.19
C ALA A 203 -9.76 -8.14 -2.56
N ASP A 204 -10.92 -7.48 -2.68
CA ASP A 204 -12.20 -8.01 -2.17
C ASP A 204 -12.54 -9.36 -2.83
N GLY A 205 -12.38 -9.48 -4.15
CA GLY A 205 -12.63 -10.72 -4.88
C GLY A 205 -11.64 -11.85 -4.52
N MET A 206 -10.36 -11.52 -4.33
CA MET A 206 -9.35 -12.48 -3.87
C MET A 206 -9.63 -12.98 -2.46
N THR A 207 -9.99 -12.07 -1.54
CA THR A 207 -10.35 -12.41 -0.17
C THR A 207 -11.61 -13.27 -0.12
N ALA A 208 -12.65 -12.92 -0.87
CA ALA A 208 -13.87 -13.71 -0.97
C ALA A 208 -13.54 -15.15 -1.42
N SER A 209 -12.86 -15.30 -2.56
CA SER A 209 -12.45 -16.61 -3.09
C SER A 209 -11.68 -17.45 -2.06
N TYR A 210 -10.67 -16.87 -1.41
CA TYR A 210 -9.83 -17.60 -0.46
C TYR A 210 -10.55 -17.96 0.85
N SER A 211 -11.54 -17.15 1.25
CA SER A 211 -12.30 -17.38 2.48
C SER A 211 -13.48 -18.36 2.30
N THR A 212 -14.07 -18.43 1.12
CA THR A 212 -15.23 -19.30 0.85
C THR A 212 -14.85 -20.64 0.23
N ILE A 213 -13.85 -20.67 -0.66
CA ILE A 213 -13.48 -21.88 -1.39
C ILE A 213 -12.35 -22.61 -0.65
N PRO A 214 -12.54 -23.89 -0.24
CA PRO A 214 -11.47 -24.70 0.31
C PRO A 214 -10.50 -25.11 -0.80
N HIS A 215 -9.43 -24.34 -0.97
CA HIS A 215 -8.41 -24.60 -1.98
C HIS A 215 -7.55 -25.81 -1.60
N PHE A 216 -7.41 -26.75 -2.52
CA PHE A 216 -6.37 -27.77 -2.46
C PHE A 216 -5.53 -27.70 -3.74
N SER A 217 -4.23 -27.91 -3.61
CA SER A 217 -3.32 -27.91 -4.76
C SER A 217 -2.94 -29.33 -5.12
N TYR A 218 -3.01 -29.64 -6.41
CA TYR A 218 -2.54 -30.88 -7.00
C TYR A 218 -1.49 -30.54 -8.06
N PHE A 219 -0.42 -31.33 -8.11
CA PHE A 219 0.68 -31.15 -9.03
C PHE A 219 0.92 -32.45 -9.77
N GLU A 220 1.04 -32.37 -11.08
CA GLU A 220 1.34 -33.50 -11.97
C GLU A 220 2.29 -33.01 -13.07
N GLU A 221 3.17 -33.91 -13.52
CA GLU A 221 4.08 -33.65 -14.62
C GLU A 221 3.53 -34.28 -15.90
N VAL A 222 3.48 -33.51 -16.99
CA VAL A 222 2.95 -33.96 -18.27
C VAL A 222 4.05 -33.86 -19.32
N ASP A 223 4.30 -34.96 -20.03
CA ASP A 223 5.21 -34.96 -21.18
C ASP A 223 4.55 -34.27 -22.38
N VAL A 224 5.19 -33.23 -22.88
CA VAL A 224 4.72 -32.38 -23.99
C VAL A 224 5.56 -32.55 -25.26
N THR A 225 6.39 -33.60 -25.36
CA THR A 225 7.30 -33.82 -26.49
C THR A 225 6.57 -33.82 -27.84
N GLU A 226 5.49 -34.60 -27.96
CA GLU A 226 4.69 -34.67 -29.20
C GLU A 226 3.95 -33.37 -29.52
N LEU A 227 3.49 -32.67 -28.48
CA LEU A 227 2.82 -31.39 -28.62
C LEU A 227 3.78 -30.30 -29.10
N GLU A 228 5.03 -30.33 -28.64
CA GLU A 228 6.07 -29.42 -29.10
C GLU A 228 6.44 -29.70 -30.56
N ALA A 229 6.58 -30.97 -30.95
CA ALA A 229 6.82 -31.34 -32.34
C ALA A 229 5.69 -30.83 -33.26
N LEU A 230 4.43 -30.99 -32.85
CA LEU A 230 3.26 -30.47 -33.58
C LEU A 230 3.28 -28.94 -33.66
N ARG A 231 3.56 -28.25 -32.56
CA ARG A 231 3.63 -26.78 -32.51
C ARG A 231 4.72 -26.25 -33.45
N GLN A 232 5.88 -26.90 -33.49
CA GLN A 232 6.97 -26.52 -34.40
C GLN A 232 6.55 -26.72 -35.85
N HIS A 233 5.94 -27.86 -36.18
CA HIS A 233 5.44 -28.15 -37.52
C HIS A 233 4.38 -27.12 -37.99
N LEU A 234 3.41 -26.79 -37.13
CA LEU A 234 2.36 -25.81 -37.46
C LEU A 234 2.92 -24.40 -37.60
N ASN A 235 3.89 -24.01 -36.76
CA ASN A 235 4.53 -22.70 -36.87
C ASN A 235 5.47 -22.58 -38.08
N ALA A 236 6.09 -23.68 -38.50
CA ALA A 236 6.95 -23.70 -39.69
C ALA A 236 6.13 -23.57 -40.98
N ASN A 237 4.92 -24.13 -41.00
CA ASN A 237 4.00 -24.10 -42.15
C ASN A 237 2.93 -22.99 -42.04
N ARG A 238 3.14 -21.97 -41.21
CA ARG A 238 2.18 -20.87 -41.04
C ARG A 238 2.11 -20.01 -42.30
N GLU A 239 0.93 -19.48 -42.60
CA GLU A 239 0.75 -18.49 -43.67
C GLU A 239 1.25 -17.10 -43.24
N GLU A 240 1.55 -16.26 -44.22
CA GLU A 240 2.01 -14.89 -43.99
C GLU A 240 0.85 -14.05 -43.41
N GLY A 241 0.97 -13.66 -42.14
CA GLY A 241 -0.08 -12.96 -41.38
C GLY A 241 -0.73 -13.79 -40.27
N GLN A 242 -0.50 -15.10 -40.22
CA GLN A 242 -1.00 -15.92 -39.11
C GLN A 242 -0.16 -15.70 -37.82
N PRO A 243 -0.81 -15.54 -36.65
CA PRO A 243 -0.11 -15.40 -35.38
C PRO A 243 0.65 -16.68 -35.03
N LYS A 244 1.80 -16.51 -34.37
CA LYS A 244 2.61 -17.64 -33.92
C LYS A 244 1.89 -18.40 -32.81
N LEU A 245 1.78 -19.72 -32.96
CA LEU A 245 1.18 -20.59 -31.95
C LEU A 245 2.12 -20.78 -30.76
N THR A 246 1.62 -20.45 -29.58
CA THR A 246 2.22 -20.77 -28.27
C THR A 246 1.62 -22.07 -27.74
N TYR A 247 1.98 -22.50 -26.52
CA TYR A 247 1.38 -23.67 -25.89
C TYR A 247 -0.07 -23.45 -25.44
N LEU A 248 -0.42 -22.20 -25.13
CA LEU A 248 -1.71 -21.83 -24.53
C LEU A 248 -2.92 -22.30 -25.36
N PRO A 249 -2.98 -22.12 -26.71
CA PRO A 249 -4.09 -22.62 -27.52
C PRO A 249 -4.29 -24.14 -27.45
N PHE A 250 -3.21 -24.92 -27.41
CA PHE A 250 -3.32 -26.38 -27.32
C PHE A 250 -3.84 -26.82 -25.95
N ILE A 251 -3.38 -26.16 -24.88
CA ILE A 251 -3.87 -26.41 -23.51
C ILE A 251 -5.35 -26.02 -23.39
N MET A 252 -5.75 -24.86 -23.93
CA MET A 252 -7.15 -24.44 -23.94
C MET A 252 -8.04 -25.43 -24.68
N LEU A 253 -7.62 -25.90 -25.86
CA LEU A 253 -8.36 -26.91 -26.62
C LEU A 253 -8.44 -28.25 -25.87
N GLY A 254 -7.36 -28.66 -25.20
CA GLY A 254 -7.33 -29.86 -24.36
C GLY A 254 -8.32 -29.76 -23.20
N LEU A 255 -8.31 -28.63 -22.48
CA LEU A 255 -9.23 -28.36 -21.37
C LEU A 255 -10.69 -28.32 -21.86
N ALA A 256 -10.99 -27.65 -22.97
CA ALA A 256 -12.35 -27.58 -23.51
C ALA A 256 -12.91 -28.98 -23.82
N LYS A 257 -12.09 -29.88 -24.38
CA LYS A 257 -12.48 -31.28 -24.61
C LYS A 257 -12.64 -32.06 -23.30
N ALA A 258 -11.69 -31.90 -22.37
CA ALA A 258 -11.71 -32.60 -21.09
C ALA A 258 -12.92 -32.20 -20.21
N LEU A 259 -13.33 -30.93 -20.24
CA LEU A 259 -14.52 -30.44 -19.54
C LEU A 259 -15.81 -31.07 -20.09
N GLY A 260 -15.85 -31.42 -21.37
CA GLY A 260 -16.96 -32.19 -21.96
C GLY A 260 -17.05 -33.63 -21.45
N GLU A 261 -15.91 -34.29 -21.25
CA GLU A 261 -15.87 -35.64 -20.69
C GLU A 261 -16.09 -35.67 -19.17
N HIS A 262 -15.75 -34.58 -18.48
CA HIS A 262 -15.88 -34.43 -17.03
C HIS A 262 -16.75 -33.23 -16.62
N PRO A 263 -18.10 -33.33 -16.73
CA PRO A 263 -19.01 -32.23 -16.39
C PRO A 263 -18.95 -31.76 -14.94
N ILE A 264 -18.39 -32.57 -14.03
CA ILE A 264 -18.23 -32.17 -12.62
C ILE A 264 -17.22 -31.04 -12.44
N CYS A 265 -16.26 -30.91 -13.37
CA CYS A 265 -15.24 -29.86 -13.36
C CYS A 265 -15.77 -28.54 -13.94
N ASN A 266 -16.87 -28.58 -14.70
CA ASN A 266 -17.53 -27.41 -15.29
C ASN A 266 -18.81 -27.05 -14.51
N ALA A 267 -18.66 -26.77 -13.21
CA ALA A 267 -19.78 -26.55 -12.31
C ALA A 267 -19.50 -25.44 -11.31
N HIS A 268 -20.56 -24.75 -10.89
CA HIS A 268 -20.54 -23.73 -9.85
C HIS A 268 -21.33 -24.21 -8.63
N TYR A 269 -20.78 -23.98 -7.44
CA TYR A 269 -21.50 -24.18 -6.19
C TYR A 269 -22.14 -22.86 -5.76
N GLU A 270 -23.47 -22.86 -5.63
CA GLU A 270 -24.23 -21.72 -5.11
C GLU A 270 -24.45 -21.92 -3.61
N ASP A 271 -23.73 -21.15 -2.78
CA ASP A 271 -23.79 -21.22 -1.31
C ASP A 271 -25.21 -20.95 -0.79
N ASP A 272 -25.90 -19.93 -1.33
CA ASP A 272 -27.24 -19.51 -0.87
C ASP A 272 -28.31 -20.59 -1.05
N ARG A 273 -28.18 -21.39 -2.11
CA ARG A 273 -29.14 -22.43 -2.49
C ARG A 273 -28.65 -23.83 -2.16
N LEU A 274 -27.43 -23.96 -1.62
CA LEU A 274 -26.76 -25.24 -1.37
C LEU A 274 -26.84 -26.18 -2.59
N THR A 275 -26.69 -25.62 -3.78
CA THR A 275 -26.91 -26.33 -5.06
C THR A 275 -25.69 -26.25 -5.94
N VAL A 276 -25.33 -27.35 -6.60
CA VAL A 276 -24.29 -27.37 -7.65
C VAL A 276 -24.96 -27.20 -9.00
N VAL A 277 -24.69 -26.08 -9.68
CA VAL A 277 -25.12 -25.80 -11.05
C VAL A 277 -24.06 -26.35 -12.00
N ARG A 278 -24.45 -27.28 -12.88
CA ARG A 278 -23.56 -27.85 -13.90
C ARG A 278 -23.91 -27.26 -15.25
N HIS A 279 -22.91 -26.84 -15.99
CA HIS A 279 -23.10 -26.33 -17.34
C HIS A 279 -22.84 -27.42 -18.37
N GLU A 280 -23.70 -27.49 -19.39
CA GLU A 280 -23.43 -28.31 -20.56
C GLU A 280 -22.20 -27.74 -21.29
N ALA A 281 -21.30 -28.63 -21.69
CA ALA A 281 -20.03 -28.29 -22.34
C ALA A 281 -20.14 -28.32 -23.88
#